data_AF-A0A819SF06-F1
#
_entry.id   AF-A0A819SF06-F1
#
_cell.length_a   1.000
_cell.length_b   1.000
_cell.length_c   1.000
_cell.angle_alpha   90.00
_cell.angle_beta   90.00
_cell.angle_gamma   90.00
#
_symmetry.space_group_name_H-M   'P 1'
#
loop_
_entity.id
_entity.type
_entity.pdbx_description
1 polymer ?
#
loop_
_entity_poly.entity_id
_entity_poly.type
_entity_poly.pdbx_seq_one_letter_code
_entity_poly.pdbx_strand_id
1 'polypeptide(L)'
;SLDELQSFVIKSFKEVQNKKLKKSKYPSDPYGESKRKTICYHVPVNESRQLTINWVIPNHRELYYCKPESYLSHLIGHQGDGSLSSYLKTLRLTIELIAGENQWERVLYIVYQYLAMLRKEGPKEWIFNEGKNINQMEFQFEEKGQSRYIDQV
;
A
#
# COMPACT_ATOMS: atom_id res chain seq x y z
N SER A 1 -7.66 36.94 5.17
CA SER A 1 -8.92 36.32 4.71
C SER A 1 -8.66 35.47 3.47
N LEU A 2 -9.65 34.72 2.98
CA LEU A 2 -9.54 34.03 1.68
C LEU A 2 -9.33 35.03 0.52
N ASP A 3 -9.95 36.20 0.60
CA ASP A 3 -9.84 37.25 -0.42
C ASP A 3 -8.40 37.80 -0.53
N GLU A 4 -7.73 37.99 0.61
CA GLU A 4 -6.32 38.41 0.66
C GLU A 4 -5.40 37.34 0.06
N LEU A 5 -5.61 36.06 0.40
CA LEU A 5 -4.83 34.95 -0.17
C LEU A 5 -5.03 34.83 -1.68
N GLN A 6 -6.27 34.98 -2.16
CA GLN A 6 -6.56 35.02 -3.58
C GLN A 6 -5.80 36.16 -4.28
N SER A 7 -5.79 37.36 -3.67
CA SER A 7 -5.06 38.50 -4.23
C SER A 7 -3.55 38.24 -4.35
N PHE A 8 -2.94 37.58 -3.35
CA PHE A 8 -1.53 37.20 -3.38
C PHE A 8 -1.23 36.16 -4.45
N VAL A 9 -2.07 35.13 -4.57
CA VAL A 9 -1.92 34.09 -5.59
C VAL A 9 -2.04 34.68 -6.99
N ILE A 10 -3.04 35.54 -7.24
CA ILE A 10 -3.19 36.21 -8.54
C ILE A 10 -1.97 37.08 -8.82
N LYS A 11 -1.52 37.89 -7.88
CA LYS A 11 -0.35 38.76 -8.06
C LYS A 11 0.91 37.97 -8.41
N SER A 12 1.14 36.84 -7.73
CA SER A 12 2.36 36.04 -7.89
C SER A 12 2.33 35.10 -9.09
N PHE A 13 1.17 34.54 -9.45
CA PHE A 13 1.09 33.45 -10.43
C PHE A 13 0.38 33.81 -11.74
N LYS A 14 -0.28 34.98 -11.87
CA LYS A 14 -1.00 35.35 -13.12
C LYS A 14 -0.11 35.39 -14.36
N GLU A 15 1.17 35.70 -14.19
CA GLU A 15 2.12 35.87 -15.30
C GLU A 15 2.71 34.53 -15.77
N VAL A 16 2.47 33.44 -15.03
CA VAL A 16 2.92 32.10 -15.39
C VAL A 16 2.16 31.63 -16.64
N GLN A 17 2.86 31.56 -17.76
CA GLN A 17 2.28 31.16 -19.03
C GLN A 17 1.87 29.68 -19.02
N ASN A 18 0.60 29.40 -19.31
CA ASN A 18 0.11 28.04 -19.48
C ASN A 18 0.57 27.47 -20.83
N LYS A 19 1.57 26.59 -20.79
CA LYS A 19 2.13 25.90 -21.97
C LYS A 19 1.22 24.82 -22.56
N LYS A 20 0.04 24.56 -21.97
CA LYS A 20 -0.95 23.55 -22.39
C LYS A 20 -0.34 22.17 -22.66
N LEU A 21 0.62 21.78 -21.82
CA LEU A 21 1.33 20.52 -21.96
C LEU A 21 0.37 19.36 -21.73
N LYS A 22 0.49 18.30 -22.55
CA LYS A 22 -0.19 17.04 -22.29
C LYS A 22 0.46 16.37 -21.07
N LYS A 23 -0.34 16.00 -20.07
CA LYS A 23 0.14 15.25 -18.91
C LYS A 23 0.75 13.93 -19.39
N SER A 24 2.02 13.69 -19.05
CA SER A 24 2.68 12.44 -19.37
C SER A 24 1.95 11.28 -18.68
N LYS A 25 1.69 10.21 -19.42
CA LYS A 25 1.17 8.95 -18.87
C LYS A 25 2.28 7.92 -19.00
N TYR A 26 2.48 7.15 -17.93
CA TYR A 26 3.41 6.04 -17.88
C TYR A 26 2.60 4.74 -17.69
N PRO A 27 1.93 4.24 -18.74
CA PRO A 27 1.06 3.07 -18.63
C PRO A 27 1.84 1.75 -18.58
N SER A 28 3.13 1.75 -18.91
CA SER A 28 3.95 0.56 -18.97
C SER A 28 4.37 0.07 -17.59
N ASP A 29 4.33 -1.25 -17.40
CA ASP A 29 4.94 -1.93 -16.27
C ASP A 29 6.44 -1.57 -16.18
N PRO A 30 6.91 -0.97 -15.06
CA PRO A 30 8.31 -0.55 -14.93
C PRO A 30 9.29 -1.72 -14.89
N TYR A 31 8.84 -2.94 -14.56
CA TYR A 31 9.69 -4.13 -14.48
C TYR A 31 9.74 -4.93 -15.79
N GLY A 32 8.69 -4.83 -16.62
CA GLY A 32 8.51 -5.65 -17.81
C GLY A 32 8.26 -7.14 -17.50
N GLU A 33 7.80 -7.92 -18.49
CA GLU A 33 7.45 -9.34 -18.28
C GLU A 33 8.65 -10.19 -17.87
N SER A 34 9.85 -9.87 -18.37
CA SER A 34 11.08 -10.62 -18.11
C SER A 34 11.56 -10.58 -16.66
N LYS A 35 11.11 -9.59 -15.87
CA LYS A 35 11.43 -9.46 -14.45
C LYS A 35 10.33 -9.97 -13.53
N ARG A 36 9.19 -10.43 -14.08
CA ARG A 36 8.15 -11.09 -13.28
C ARG A 36 8.62 -12.47 -12.84
N LYS A 37 8.10 -12.94 -11.70
CA LYS A 37 8.43 -14.27 -11.12
C LYS A 37 9.93 -14.48 -10.90
N THR A 38 10.68 -13.39 -10.69
CA THR A 38 12.10 -13.45 -10.35
C THR A 38 12.28 -13.48 -8.85
N ILE A 39 13.36 -14.13 -8.41
CA ILE A 39 13.80 -14.15 -7.01
C ILE A 39 15.11 -13.38 -6.95
N CYS A 40 15.22 -12.45 -6.02
CA CYS A 40 16.42 -11.65 -5.80
C CYS A 40 16.98 -11.95 -4.42
N TYR A 41 18.21 -12.46 -4.37
CA TYR A 41 18.97 -12.63 -3.14
C TYR A 41 19.90 -11.42 -2.98
N HIS A 42 19.92 -10.81 -1.80
CA HIS A 42 20.79 -9.70 -1.50
C HIS A 42 21.45 -9.90 -0.13
N VAL A 43 22.67 -9.41 0.01
CA VAL A 43 23.42 -9.43 1.26
C VAL A 43 23.14 -8.12 2.00
N PRO A 44 22.48 -8.15 3.17
CA PRO A 44 22.21 -6.93 3.92
C PRO A 44 23.49 -6.38 4.55
N VAL A 45 23.57 -5.06 4.72
CA VAL A 45 24.68 -4.40 5.41
C VAL A 45 24.63 -4.68 6.92
N ASN A 46 23.41 -4.74 7.48
CA ASN A 46 23.17 -5.04 8.88
C ASN A 46 22.68 -6.47 9.06
N GLU A 47 22.82 -7.02 10.26
CA GLU A 47 22.28 -8.34 10.60
C GLU A 47 20.74 -8.31 10.57
N SER A 48 20.17 -8.70 9.43
CA SER A 48 18.73 -8.72 9.20
C SER A 48 18.36 -9.91 8.31
N ARG A 49 17.16 -10.43 8.52
CA ARG A 49 16.57 -11.49 7.70
C ARG A 49 15.22 -11.00 7.22
N GLN A 50 15.11 -10.74 5.92
CA GLN A 50 13.92 -10.16 5.33
C GLN A 50 13.49 -10.95 4.09
N LEU A 51 12.18 -11.22 4.01
CA LEU A 51 11.52 -11.66 2.79
C LEU A 51 10.59 -10.55 2.33
N THR A 52 10.81 -10.05 1.11
CA THR A 52 9.95 -9.03 0.50
C THR A 52 9.26 -9.64 -0.72
N ILE A 53 7.93 -9.64 -0.70
CA ILE A 53 7.10 -10.11 -1.81
C ILE A 53 6.49 -8.87 -2.48
N ASN A 54 6.79 -8.68 -3.76
CA ASN A 54 6.33 -7.51 -4.52
C ASN A 54 5.37 -7.92 -5.63
N TRP A 55 4.28 -7.17 -5.75
CA TRP A 55 3.35 -7.27 -6.88
C TRP A 55 3.30 -5.94 -7.61
N VAL A 56 3.30 -5.99 -8.94
CA VAL A 56 3.05 -4.81 -9.76
C VAL A 56 1.54 -4.58 -9.78
N ILE A 57 1.12 -3.45 -9.20
CA ILE A 57 -0.28 -3.00 -9.23
C ILE A 57 -0.39 -1.89 -10.27
N PRO A 58 -1.36 -1.97 -11.21
CA PRO A 58 -1.63 -0.89 -12.15
C PRO A 58 -1.95 0.43 -11.46
N ASN A 59 -1.83 1.54 -12.19
CA ASN A 59 -2.25 2.85 -11.69
C ASN A 59 -3.76 2.81 -11.36
N HIS A 60 -4.07 3.02 -10.08
CA HIS A 60 -5.43 2.99 -9.52
C HIS A 60 -5.82 4.33 -8.92
N ARG A 61 -5.15 5.44 -9.28
CA ARG A 61 -5.46 6.79 -8.77
C ARG A 61 -6.92 7.19 -9.02
N GLU A 62 -7.52 6.71 -10.12
CA GLU A 62 -8.93 6.97 -10.43
C GLU A 62 -9.89 6.25 -9.46
N LEU A 63 -9.42 5.23 -8.75
CA LEU A 63 -10.17 4.44 -7.77
C LEU A 63 -10.01 4.96 -6.32
N TYR A 64 -9.53 6.20 -6.15
CA TYR A 64 -9.23 6.75 -4.82
C TYR A 64 -10.43 6.79 -3.86
N TYR A 65 -11.66 6.77 -4.37
CA TYR A 65 -12.87 6.72 -3.55
C TYR A 65 -13.09 5.36 -2.88
N CYS A 66 -12.70 4.25 -3.53
CA CYS A 66 -12.88 2.90 -3.01
C CYS A 66 -11.59 2.30 -2.43
N LYS A 67 -10.42 2.88 -2.72
CA LYS A 67 -9.11 2.51 -2.13
C LYS A 67 -8.87 0.99 -2.08
N PRO A 68 -8.98 0.27 -3.22
CA PRO A 68 -8.90 -1.18 -3.25
C PRO A 68 -7.57 -1.73 -2.71
N GLU A 69 -6.48 -1.00 -2.92
CA GLU A 69 -5.15 -1.30 -2.36
C GLU A 69 -5.14 -1.23 -0.84
N SER A 70 -5.80 -0.22 -0.26
CA SER A 70 -5.91 -0.05 1.18
C SER A 70 -6.73 -1.18 1.80
N TYR A 71 -7.84 -1.57 1.15
CA TYR A 71 -8.66 -2.71 1.57
C TYR A 71 -7.86 -4.02 1.60
N LEU A 72 -7.11 -4.32 0.52
CA LEU A 72 -6.28 -5.53 0.45
C LEU A 72 -5.13 -5.48 1.46
N SER A 73 -4.48 -4.32 1.61
CA SER A 73 -3.40 -4.12 2.58
C SER A 73 -3.89 -4.35 4.01
N HIS A 74 -5.07 -3.85 4.36
CA HIS A 74 -5.69 -4.07 5.66
C HIS A 74 -5.88 -5.56 5.97
N LEU A 75 -6.40 -6.34 5.00
CA LEU A 75 -6.62 -7.78 5.14
C LEU A 75 -5.33 -8.60 5.25
N ILE A 76 -4.32 -8.25 4.46
CA ILE A 76 -3.02 -8.95 4.46
C ILE A 76 -2.21 -8.58 5.70
N GLY A 77 -2.27 -7.32 6.12
CA GLY A 77 -1.56 -6.78 7.27
C GLY A 77 -2.23 -7.03 8.62
N HIS A 78 -3.46 -7.54 8.64
CA HIS A 78 -4.20 -7.82 9.88
C HIS A 78 -3.41 -8.77 10.81
N GLN A 79 -3.45 -8.47 12.11
CA GLN A 79 -2.64 -9.17 13.13
C GLN A 79 -3.47 -9.96 14.15
N GLY A 80 -4.81 -9.87 14.09
CA GLY A 80 -5.68 -10.57 15.02
C GLY A 80 -5.74 -12.08 14.80
N ASP A 81 -6.52 -12.77 15.63
CA ASP A 81 -6.69 -14.22 15.55
C ASP A 81 -7.24 -14.66 14.19
N GLY A 82 -6.73 -15.79 13.69
CA GLY A 82 -7.07 -16.29 12.36
C GLY A 82 -6.44 -15.51 11.19
N SER A 83 -5.67 -14.45 11.44
CA SER A 83 -4.94 -13.74 10.38
C SER A 83 -3.79 -14.54 9.79
N LEU A 84 -3.36 -14.15 8.59
CA LEU A 84 -2.12 -14.62 7.97
C LEU A 84 -0.92 -14.47 8.92
N SER A 85 -0.81 -13.31 9.58
CA SER A 85 0.29 -13.04 10.50
C SER A 85 0.24 -13.92 11.75
N SER A 86 -0.95 -14.09 12.35
CA SER A 86 -1.13 -15.00 13.50
C SER A 86 -0.76 -16.44 13.12
N TYR A 87 -1.21 -16.92 11.95
CA TYR A 87 -0.88 -18.26 11.47
C TYR A 87 0.64 -18.45 11.23
N LEU A 88 1.30 -17.49 10.58
CA LEU A 88 2.75 -17.55 10.37
C LEU A 88 3.54 -17.55 11.70
N LYS A 89 3.08 -16.80 12.72
CA LYS A 89 3.65 -16.84 14.08
C LYS A 89 3.47 -18.21 14.74
N THR A 90 2.30 -18.83 14.62
CA THR A 90 2.06 -20.18 15.18
C THR A 90 3.01 -21.22 14.61
N LEU A 91 3.36 -21.07 13.33
CA LEU A 91 4.32 -21.93 12.64
C LEU A 91 5.79 -21.55 12.90
N ARG A 92 6.04 -20.51 13.71
CA ARG A 92 7.37 -19.92 13.97
C ARG A 92 8.09 -19.48 12.68
N LEU A 93 7.31 -19.01 11.69
CA LEU A 93 7.80 -18.51 10.41
C LEU A 93 7.99 -17.00 10.38
N THR A 94 7.33 -16.27 11.28
CA THR A 94 7.46 -14.82 11.43
C THR A 94 7.52 -14.47 12.91
N ILE A 95 8.47 -13.58 13.25
CA ILE A 95 8.86 -13.08 14.58
C ILE A 95 9.94 -13.95 15.27
N GLU A 96 11.12 -13.31 15.39
CA GLU A 96 12.26 -13.65 16.25
C GLU A 96 12.30 -15.08 16.79
N LEU A 97 12.72 -16.03 15.97
CA LEU A 97 13.52 -17.14 16.48
C LEU A 97 14.26 -17.79 15.31
N ILE A 98 15.58 -17.78 15.45
CA ILE A 98 16.52 -18.59 14.68
C ILE A 98 16.09 -20.05 14.77
N ALA A 99 15.68 -20.64 13.65
CA ALA A 99 15.88 -22.06 13.37
C ALA A 99 15.52 -22.38 11.90
N GLY A 100 16.53 -22.34 11.03
CA GLY A 100 16.50 -23.00 9.73
C GLY A 100 16.57 -22.07 8.52
N GLU A 101 17.65 -22.20 7.76
CA GLU A 101 17.76 -21.73 6.38
C GLU A 101 16.60 -22.27 5.52
N ASN A 102 16.12 -21.44 4.58
CA ASN A 102 15.27 -21.82 3.44
C ASN A 102 13.84 -22.29 3.73
N GLN A 103 13.05 -21.52 4.48
CA GLN A 103 11.58 -21.70 4.54
C GLN A 103 10.78 -20.58 3.84
N TRP A 104 11.45 -19.73 3.06
CA TRP A 104 10.77 -18.64 2.35
C TRP A 104 9.78 -19.19 1.31
N GLU A 105 10.03 -20.37 0.73
CA GLU A 105 9.08 -21.05 -0.16
C GLU A 105 7.78 -21.38 0.58
N ARG A 106 7.88 -21.84 1.83
CA ARG A 106 6.72 -22.16 2.66
C ARG A 106 5.94 -20.91 3.02
N VAL A 107 6.62 -19.83 3.39
CA VAL A 107 5.96 -18.53 3.64
C VAL A 107 5.25 -18.04 2.38
N LEU A 108 5.92 -18.09 1.23
CA LEU A 108 5.34 -17.71 -0.06
C LEU A 108 4.09 -18.53 -0.37
N TYR A 109 4.15 -19.85 -0.17
CA TYR A 109 3.03 -20.75 -0.38
C TYR A 109 1.83 -20.39 0.50
N ILE A 110 2.05 -20.13 1.80
CA ILE A 110 0.98 -19.73 2.74
C ILE A 110 0.38 -18.38 2.33
N VAL A 111 1.20 -17.41 1.91
CA VAL A 111 0.72 -16.11 1.40
C VAL A 111 -0.19 -16.34 0.19
N TYR A 112 0.20 -17.18 -0.78
CA TYR A 112 -0.65 -17.49 -1.93
C TYR A 112 -1.93 -18.25 -1.57
N GLN A 113 -1.89 -19.15 -0.58
CA GLN A 113 -3.10 -19.79 -0.06
C GLN A 113 -4.07 -18.77 0.56
N TYR A 114 -3.55 -17.82 1.34
CA TYR A 114 -4.35 -16.74 1.92
C TYR A 114 -4.97 -15.86 0.83
N LEU A 115 -4.18 -15.46 -0.18
CA LEU A 115 -4.69 -14.71 -1.34
C LEU A 115 -5.76 -15.49 -2.13
N ALA A 116 -5.60 -16.81 -2.26
CA ALA A 116 -6.59 -17.67 -2.91
C ALA A 116 -7.90 -17.75 -2.11
N MET A 117 -7.80 -17.83 -0.79
CA MET A 117 -8.96 -17.75 0.12
C MET A 117 -9.67 -16.40 -0.02
N LEU A 118 -8.95 -15.28 0.02
CA LEU A 118 -9.54 -13.95 -0.18
C LEU A 118 -10.25 -13.82 -1.52
N ARG A 119 -9.67 -14.38 -2.59
CA ARG A 119 -10.30 -14.41 -3.92
C ARG A 119 -11.59 -15.23 -3.92
N LYS A 120 -11.60 -16.39 -3.24
CA LYS A 120 -12.78 -17.26 -3.13
C LYS A 120 -13.91 -16.58 -2.35
N GLU A 121 -13.57 -15.93 -1.24
CA GLU A 121 -14.53 -15.27 -0.36
C GLU A 121 -15.09 -13.96 -0.95
N GLY A 122 -14.30 -13.29 -1.78
CA GLY A 122 -14.63 -11.98 -2.34
C GLY A 122 -14.60 -10.84 -1.32
N PRO A 123 -14.77 -9.59 -1.79
CA PRO A 123 -14.85 -8.42 -0.91
C PRO A 123 -16.04 -8.51 0.04
N LYS A 124 -15.84 -8.14 1.31
CA LYS A 124 -16.88 -8.10 2.33
C LYS A 124 -17.19 -6.64 2.65
N GLU A 125 -18.44 -6.25 2.45
CA GLU A 125 -18.87 -4.85 2.61
C GLU A 125 -18.64 -4.31 4.03
N TRP A 126 -18.84 -5.15 5.05
CA TRP A 126 -18.62 -4.74 6.44
C TRP A 126 -17.16 -4.33 6.72
N ILE A 127 -16.18 -5.01 6.11
CA ILE A 127 -14.75 -4.70 6.24
C ILE A 127 -14.44 -3.35 5.56
N PHE A 128 -15.05 -3.13 4.39
CA PHE A 128 -14.93 -1.86 3.69
C PHE A 128 -15.48 -0.70 4.53
N ASN A 129 -16.67 -0.90 5.12
CA ASN A 129 -17.31 0.10 5.97
C ASN A 129 -16.53 0.34 7.27
N GLU A 130 -15.93 -0.69 7.87
CA GLU A 130 -15.03 -0.53 9.02
C GLU A 130 -13.83 0.35 8.66
N GLY A 131 -13.13 0.06 7.56
CA GLY A 131 -12.02 0.89 7.08
C GLY A 131 -12.45 2.32 6.77
N LYS A 132 -13.65 2.52 6.22
CA LYS A 132 -14.23 3.85 6.00
C LYS A 132 -14.44 4.61 7.32
N ASN A 133 -15.00 3.94 8.33
CA ASN A 133 -15.25 4.54 9.64
C ASN A 133 -13.94 4.93 10.34
N ILE A 134 -12.91 4.09 10.25
CA ILE A 134 -11.57 4.42 10.78
C ILE A 134 -11.01 5.67 10.11
N ASN A 135 -11.01 5.74 8.77
CA ASN A 135 -10.54 6.92 8.04
C ASN A 135 -11.35 8.18 8.38
N GLN A 136 -12.66 8.03 8.60
CA GLN A 136 -13.52 9.15 9.00
C GLN A 136 -13.15 9.66 10.40
N MET A 137 -12.91 8.77 11.36
CA MET A 137 -12.46 9.16 12.70
C MET A 137 -11.08 9.83 12.64
N GLU A 138 -10.14 9.26 11.88
CA GLU A 138 -8.81 9.85 11.71
C GLU A 138 -8.89 11.27 11.15
N PHE A 139 -9.75 11.51 10.15
CA PHE A 139 -9.96 12.85 9.60
C PHE A 139 -10.63 13.80 10.60
N GLN A 140 -11.60 13.33 11.37
CA GLN A 140 -12.30 14.14 12.37
C GLN A 140 -11.39 14.58 13.51
N PHE A 141 -10.41 13.76 13.88
CA PHE A 141 -9.48 14.01 14.98
C PHE A 141 -8.06 14.36 14.49
N GLU A 142 -7.89 14.76 13.22
CA GLU A 142 -6.60 15.15 12.67
C GLU A 142 -6.07 16.42 13.37
N GLU A 143 -4.83 16.36 13.89
CA GLU A 143 -4.21 17.48 14.59
C GLU A 143 -3.90 18.63 13.62
N LYS A 144 -4.14 19.87 14.07
CA LYS A 144 -3.83 21.05 13.27
C LYS A 144 -2.34 21.09 12.90
N GLY A 145 -2.05 21.06 11.60
CA GLY A 145 -0.69 21.16 11.07
C GLY A 145 -0.09 19.85 10.57
N GLN A 146 -0.73 18.71 10.85
CA GLN A 146 -0.44 17.45 10.16
C GLN A 146 -1.52 17.25 9.11
N SER A 147 -1.18 17.40 7.82
CA SER A 147 -2.08 17.02 6.73
C SER A 147 -1.43 15.86 5.99
N ARG A 148 -1.93 14.63 6.24
CA ARG A 148 -1.38 13.42 5.57
C ARG A 148 -1.65 13.38 4.06
N TYR A 149 -2.53 14.24 3.56
CA TYR A 149 -2.93 14.27 2.15
C TYR A 149 -1.92 14.96 1.22
N ILE A 150 -0.88 15.60 1.76
CA ILE A 150 0.13 16.30 0.96
C ILE A 150 1.14 15.31 0.33
N ASP A 151 1.33 14.13 0.93
CA ASP A 151 2.37 13.17 0.52
C ASP A 151 1.94 12.15 -0.55
N GLN A 152 0.70 12.22 -1.07
CA GLN A 152 0.15 11.24 -2.02
C GLN A 152 0.01 11.74 -3.48
N VAL A 153 0.57 12.90 -3.85
CA VAL A 153 0.40 13.51 -5.19
C VAL A 153 1.52 13.17 -6.17
#